data_AF-A0ABD2NF60-F1
#
_entry.id   AF-A0ABD2NF60-F1
#
_cell.length_a   1.000
_cell.length_b   1.000
_cell.length_c   1.000
_cell.angle_alpha   90.00
_cell.angle_beta   90.00
_cell.angle_gamma   90.00
#
_symmetry.space_group_name_H-M   'P 1'
#
loop_
_entity.id
_entity.type
_entity.pdbx_description
1 polymer ?
#
loop_
_entity_poly.entity_id
_entity_poly.type
_entity_poly.pdbx_seq_one_letter_code
_entity_poly.pdbx_strand_id
1 'polypeptide(L)'
;MNFESLISIFKEETEKCTSSKTRKFTKKISEGWFTEELHSKIKEQDKKYVQMKYPGCKSFTEEFATLQREVWNSIKFLKKQHYSRRLDECGESNKKKWDTLREMTGQGQKGSTCDKLINNDSLVTEPEEIANK
;
A
#
# COMPACT_ATOMS: atom_id res chain seq x y z
N MET A 1 8.22 9.35 47.47
CA MET A 1 7.90 8.91 46.10
C MET A 1 7.88 10.17 45.24
N ASN A 2 8.87 10.38 44.37
CA ASN A 2 9.02 11.63 43.60
C ASN A 2 8.18 11.59 42.32
N PHE A 3 7.63 12.74 41.91
CA PHE A 3 6.80 12.86 40.72
C PHE A 3 7.52 12.39 39.44
N GLU A 4 8.82 12.67 39.34
CA GLU A 4 9.74 12.17 38.31
C GLU A 4 9.77 10.63 38.20
N SER A 5 9.70 9.95 39.35
CA SER A 5 9.69 8.48 39.43
C SER A 5 8.36 7.91 38.95
N LEU A 6 7.25 8.59 39.25
CA LEU A 6 5.92 8.22 38.75
C LEU A 6 5.84 8.37 37.22
N ILE A 7 6.36 9.45 36.65
CA ILE A 7 6.39 9.66 35.19
C ILE A 7 7.24 8.57 34.50
N SER A 8 8.37 8.19 35.10
CA SER A 8 9.24 7.15 34.54
C SER A 8 8.56 5.79 34.53
N ILE A 9 7.93 5.40 35.64
CA ILE A 9 7.16 4.15 35.72
C ILE A 9 6.02 4.15 34.71
N PHE A 10 5.32 5.29 34.55
CA PHE A 10 4.21 5.40 33.60
C PHE A 10 4.68 5.24 32.15
N LYS A 11 5.81 5.87 31.78
CA LYS A 11 6.41 5.70 30.43
C LYS A 11 6.79 4.24 30.18
N GLU A 12 7.45 3.61 31.14
CA GLU A 12 7.91 2.22 31.02
C GLU A 12 6.74 1.24 30.85
N GLU A 13 5.66 1.43 31.62
CA GLU A 13 4.45 0.62 31.49
C GLU A 13 3.68 0.88 30.19
N THR A 14 3.64 2.13 29.71
CA THR A 14 3.01 2.43 28.41
C THR A 14 3.77 1.82 27.23
N GLU A 15 5.10 1.74 27.28
CA GLU A 15 5.91 1.06 26.26
C GLU A 15 5.72 -0.46 26.30
N LYS A 16 5.59 -1.06 27.50
CA LYS A 16 5.30 -2.50 27.66
C LYS A 16 3.90 -2.88 27.18
N CYS A 17 2.89 -2.06 27.46
CA CYS A 17 1.49 -2.31 27.06
C CYS A 17 1.19 -1.97 25.60
N THR A 18 2.00 -1.14 24.95
CA THR A 18 1.87 -0.83 23.51
C THR A 18 2.61 -1.83 22.63
N SER A 19 2.74 -3.10 23.06
CA SER A 19 3.23 -4.21 22.24
C SER A 19 2.37 -4.32 20.98
N SER A 20 2.75 -3.52 20.00
CA SER A 20 2.01 -3.32 18.79
C SER A 20 2.08 -4.67 18.10
N LYS A 21 0.93 -5.24 17.74
CA LYS A 21 0.91 -6.38 16.84
C LYS A 21 1.63 -5.91 15.59
N THR A 22 2.93 -6.18 15.49
CA THR A 22 3.73 -5.85 14.33
C THR A 22 3.03 -6.56 13.20
N ARG A 23 2.42 -5.80 12.27
CA ARG A 23 1.97 -6.39 11.01
C ARG A 23 3.21 -7.08 10.48
N LYS A 24 3.19 -8.41 10.46
CA LYS A 24 4.22 -9.17 9.78
C LYS A 24 4.09 -8.73 8.33
N PHE A 25 4.95 -7.80 7.91
CA PHE A 25 5.17 -7.54 6.49
C PHE A 25 5.77 -8.83 5.96
N THR A 26 4.90 -9.75 5.56
CA THR A 26 5.25 -10.97 4.84
C THR A 26 5.88 -10.51 3.53
N LYS A 27 7.20 -10.35 3.55
CA LYS A 27 8.14 -10.60 2.45
C LYS A 27 7.68 -10.14 1.06
N LYS A 28 7.01 -8.99 0.96
CA LYS A 28 6.70 -8.30 -0.31
C LYS A 28 7.70 -7.18 -0.63
N ILE A 29 8.88 -7.25 -0.01
CA ILE A 29 10.09 -6.55 -0.48
C ILE A 29 10.49 -7.07 -1.89
N SER A 30 9.86 -8.15 -2.40
CA SER A 30 10.11 -8.68 -3.75
C SER A 30 9.56 -7.81 -4.89
N GLU A 31 8.69 -6.83 -4.62
CA GLU A 31 8.23 -5.93 -5.67
C GLU A 31 9.25 -4.80 -5.77
N GLY A 32 10.08 -4.79 -6.82
CA GLY A 32 11.26 -3.93 -6.97
C GLY A 32 11.03 -2.40 -6.97
N TRP A 33 9.83 -1.96 -6.62
CA TRP A 33 9.45 -0.57 -6.36
C TRP A 33 9.42 -0.21 -4.86
N PHE A 34 9.50 -1.19 -3.96
CA PHE A 34 9.39 -0.98 -2.51
C PHE A 34 10.75 -0.58 -1.90
N THR A 35 10.93 0.71 -1.60
CA THR A 35 12.21 1.26 -1.09
C THR A 35 12.28 1.28 0.44
N GLU A 36 13.50 1.36 0.99
CA GLU A 36 13.73 1.50 2.44
C GLU A 36 13.12 2.79 3.02
N GLU A 37 13.13 3.87 2.23
CA GLU A 37 12.50 5.14 2.61
C GLU A 37 10.98 4.98 2.76
N LEU A 38 10.32 4.33 1.79
CA LEU A 38 8.89 4.05 1.87
C LEU A 38 8.57 3.17 3.08
N HIS A 39 9.40 2.15 3.33
CA HIS A 39 9.26 1.29 4.50
C HIS A 39 9.36 2.07 5.82
N SER A 40 10.28 3.03 5.89
CA SER A 40 10.44 3.91 7.06
C SER A 40 9.21 4.79 7.27
N LYS A 41 8.66 5.38 6.20
CA LYS A 41 7.42 6.17 6.27
C LYS A 41 6.21 5.34 6.70
N ILE A 42 6.10 4.09 6.24
CA ILE A 42 5.04 3.17 6.66
C ILE A 42 5.17 2.82 8.15
N LYS A 43 6.40 2.57 8.64
CA LYS A 43 6.63 2.34 10.07
C LYS A 43 6.24 3.55 10.91
N GLU A 44 6.56 4.76 10.43
CA GLU A 44 6.16 5.99 11.09
C GLU A 44 4.63 6.15 11.11
N GLN A 45 3.97 5.82 9.99
CA GLN A 45 2.51 5.79 9.91
C GLN A 45 1.89 4.84 10.92
N ASP A 46 2.44 3.63 11.07
CA ASP A 46 1.97 2.65 12.05
C ASP A 46 2.12 3.18 13.49
N LYS A 47 3.23 3.87 13.80
CA LYS A 47 3.42 4.52 15.11
C LYS A 47 2.38 5.61 15.34
N LYS A 48 2.14 6.48 14.36
CA LYS A 48 1.15 7.57 14.43
C LYS A 48 -0.28 7.05 14.51
N TYR A 49 -0.59 5.92 13.88
CA TYR A 49 -1.89 5.27 13.99
C TYR A 49 -2.22 4.87 15.43
N VAL A 50 -1.24 4.38 16.18
CA VAL A 50 -1.41 4.07 17.62
C VAL A 50 -1.68 5.34 18.41
N GLN A 51 -0.97 6.43 18.12
CA GLN A 51 -1.18 7.73 18.77
C GLN A 51 -2.56 8.35 18.45
N MET A 52 -3.03 8.24 17.21
CA MET A 52 -4.35 8.71 16.79
C MET A 52 -5.49 8.03 17.55
N LYS A 53 -5.32 6.77 17.98
CA LYS A 53 -6.35 6.05 18.75
C LYS A 53 -6.58 6.60 20.15
N TYR A 54 -5.67 7.43 20.67
CA TYR A 54 -5.86 8.07 21.96
C TYR A 54 -6.93 9.18 21.85
N PRO A 55 -8.03 9.09 22.61
CA PRO A 55 -9.11 10.06 22.53
C PRO A 55 -8.66 11.45 23.01
N GLY A 56 -9.12 12.48 22.31
CA GLY A 56 -9.00 13.88 22.77
C GLY A 56 -7.90 14.72 22.12
N CYS A 57 -7.09 14.17 21.22
CA CYS A 57 -6.01 14.92 20.56
C CYS A 57 -6.25 15.05 19.04
N LYS A 58 -6.80 16.18 18.60
CA LYS A 58 -7.06 16.45 17.17
C LYS A 58 -5.77 16.49 16.33
N SER A 59 -4.66 17.00 16.88
CA SER A 59 -3.38 17.08 16.17
C SER A 59 -2.87 15.71 15.74
N PHE A 60 -3.02 14.66 16.55
CA PHE A 60 -2.63 13.30 16.15
C PHE A 60 -3.44 12.75 14.98
N THR A 61 -4.69 13.20 14.81
CA THR A 61 -5.52 12.80 13.68
C THR A 61 -5.07 13.50 12.39
N GLU A 62 -4.78 14.79 12.47
CA GLU A 62 -4.28 15.58 11.33
C GLU A 62 -2.89 15.13 10.88
N GLU A 63 -1.99 14.88 11.83
CA GLU A 63 -0.66 14.32 11.57
C GLU A 63 -0.74 12.95 10.90
N PHE A 64 -1.60 12.06 11.41
CA PHE A 64 -1.78 10.75 10.80
C PHE A 64 -2.35 10.84 9.38
N ALA A 65 -3.37 11.68 9.15
CA ALA A 65 -3.96 11.86 7.83
C ALA A 65 -2.96 12.42 6.81
N THR A 66 -2.10 13.34 7.24
CA THR A 66 -1.03 13.91 6.41
C THR A 66 -0.03 12.82 6.03
N LEU A 67 0.47 12.07 7.01
CA LEU A 67 1.43 11.00 6.80
C LEU A 67 0.84 9.87 5.94
N GLN A 68 -0.45 9.55 6.12
CA GLN A 68 -1.17 8.60 5.28
C GLN A 68 -1.21 9.04 3.81
N ARG A 69 -1.44 10.33 3.55
CA ARG A 69 -1.44 10.88 2.20
C ARG A 69 -0.05 10.83 1.56
N GLU A 70 0.98 11.13 2.32
CA GLU A 70 2.37 11.06 1.87
C GLU A 70 2.80 9.64 1.53
N VAL A 71 2.47 8.65 2.37
CA VAL A 71 2.71 7.24 2.09
C VAL A 71 1.97 6.81 0.83
N TRP A 72 0.70 7.17 0.69
CA TRP A 72 -0.10 6.83 -0.49
C TRP A 72 0.48 7.43 -1.78
N ASN A 73 0.85 8.71 -1.76
CA ASN A 73 1.51 9.38 -2.88
C ASN A 73 2.85 8.72 -3.23
N SER A 74 3.65 8.35 -2.22
CA SER A 74 4.93 7.67 -2.41
C SER A 74 4.75 6.30 -3.08
N ILE A 75 3.77 5.50 -2.62
CA ILE A 75 3.43 4.22 -3.25
C ILE A 75 3.01 4.42 -4.71
N LYS A 76 2.13 5.39 -4.97
CA LYS A 76 1.63 5.68 -6.32
C LYS A 76 2.77 6.07 -7.25
N PHE A 77 3.66 6.95 -6.79
CA PHE A 77 4.83 7.40 -7.55
C PHE A 77 5.79 6.26 -7.85
N LEU A 78 6.21 5.49 -6.84
CA LEU A 78 7.17 4.40 -6.99
C LEU A 78 6.63 3.28 -7.88
N LYS A 79 5.35 2.90 -7.71
CA LYS A 79 4.69 1.95 -8.61
C LYS A 79 4.67 2.45 -10.05
N LYS A 80 4.28 3.70 -10.26
CA LYS A 80 4.26 4.30 -11.60
C LYS A 80 5.65 4.24 -12.23
N GLN A 81 6.68 4.70 -11.53
CA GLN A 81 8.05 4.70 -12.03
C GLN A 81 8.53 3.29 -12.39
N HIS A 82 8.26 2.31 -11.54
CA HIS A 82 8.65 0.93 -11.78
C HIS A 82 7.95 0.30 -12.98
N TYR A 83 6.62 0.41 -13.07
CA TYR A 83 5.88 -0.19 -14.17
C TYR A 83 6.09 0.56 -15.49
N SER A 84 6.26 1.89 -15.46
CA SER A 84 6.68 2.65 -16.65
C SER A 84 8.03 2.13 -17.18
N ARG A 85 9.04 2.02 -16.31
CA ARG A 85 10.35 1.50 -16.71
C ARG A 85 10.26 0.08 -17.30
N ARG A 86 9.48 -0.82 -16.66
CA ARG A 86 9.28 -2.18 -17.17
C ARG A 86 8.58 -2.20 -18.52
N LEU A 87 7.61 -1.31 -18.76
CA LEU A 87 6.94 -1.20 -20.06
C LEU A 87 7.90 -0.71 -21.14
N ASP A 88 8.78 0.24 -20.82
CA ASP A 88 9.82 0.72 -21.74
C ASP A 88 10.82 -0.41 -22.06
N GLU A 89 11.24 -1.17 -21.06
CA GLU A 89 12.13 -2.35 -21.20
C GLU A 89 11.53 -3.50 -22.02
N CYS A 90 10.20 -3.56 -22.17
CA CYS A 90 9.53 -4.60 -22.97
C CYS A 90 9.72 -4.43 -24.48
N GLY A 91 10.09 -3.22 -24.95
CA GLY A 91 10.27 -2.93 -26.37
C GLY A 91 9.01 -3.18 -27.20
N GLU A 92 9.11 -3.98 -28.26
CA GLU A 92 8.00 -4.32 -29.16
C GLU A 92 7.19 -5.56 -28.73
N SER A 93 7.60 -6.25 -27.66
CA SER A 93 6.95 -7.50 -27.27
C SER A 93 5.60 -7.26 -26.59
N ASN A 94 4.52 -7.42 -27.35
CA ASN A 94 3.15 -7.30 -26.85
C ASN A 94 2.86 -8.26 -25.68
N LYS A 95 3.38 -9.50 -25.73
CA LYS A 95 3.22 -10.48 -24.65
C LYS A 95 3.78 -9.96 -23.33
N LYS A 96 5.02 -9.45 -23.33
CA LYS A 96 5.66 -8.92 -22.11
C LYS A 96 4.96 -7.67 -21.56
N LYS A 97 4.44 -6.82 -22.46
CA LYS A 97 3.60 -5.67 -22.06
C LYS A 97 2.33 -6.14 -21.35
N TRP A 98 1.63 -7.11 -21.92
CA TRP A 98 0.43 -7.70 -21.33
C TRP A 98 0.70 -8.37 -19.98
N ASP A 99 1.81 -9.09 -19.85
CA ASP A 99 2.21 -9.70 -18.57
C ASP A 99 2.48 -8.63 -17.50
N THR A 100 3.15 -7.53 -17.88
CA THR A 100 3.41 -6.39 -16.98
C THR A 100 2.11 -5.68 -16.56
N LEU A 101 1.16 -5.49 -17.47
CA LEU A 101 -0.16 -4.91 -17.18
C LEU A 101 -0.99 -5.81 -16.26
N ARG A 102 -0.96 -7.13 -16.49
CA ARG A 102 -1.64 -8.11 -15.66
C ARG A 102 -1.11 -8.08 -14.23
N GLU A 103 0.21 -7.99 -14.08
CA GLU A 103 0.86 -7.86 -12.76
C GLU A 103 0.48 -6.54 -12.07
N MET A 104 0.53 -5.41 -12.80
CA MET A 104 0.16 -4.09 -12.28
C MET A 104 -1.29 -4.03 -11.79
N THR A 105 -2.21 -4.66 -12.53
CA THR A 105 -3.65 -4.67 -12.21
C THR A 105 -4.04 -5.75 -11.20
N GLY A 106 -3.13 -6.66 -10.84
CA GLY A 106 -3.41 -7.79 -9.96
C GLY A 106 -4.34 -8.84 -10.59
N GLN A 107 -4.53 -8.82 -11.91
CA GLN A 107 -5.26 -9.83 -12.64
C GLN A 107 -4.53 -11.18 -12.51
N GLY A 108 -5.21 -12.22 -12.02
CA GLY A 108 -4.62 -13.55 -11.79
C GLY A 108 -4.23 -13.86 -10.34
N GLN A 109 -4.42 -12.93 -9.38
CA GLN A 109 -4.43 -13.31 -7.96
C GLN A 109 -5.75 -14.06 -7.66
N LYS A 110 -5.70 -15.13 -6.86
CA LYS A 110 -6.89 -15.88 -6.42
C LYS A 110 -7.87 -14.90 -5.76
N GLY A 111 -8.99 -14.61 -6.43
CA GLY A 111 -10.01 -13.66 -5.97
C GLY A 111 -10.16 -12.39 -6.82
N SER A 112 -9.30 -12.14 -7.81
CA SER A 112 -9.50 -11.05 -8.77
C SER A 112 -10.55 -11.46 -9.80
N THR A 113 -11.83 -11.18 -9.53
CA THR A 113 -12.86 -11.19 -10.56
C THR A 113 -12.56 -10.06 -11.55
N CYS A 114 -12.38 -10.40 -12.83
CA CYS A 114 -12.56 -9.43 -13.90
C CYS A 114 -14.04 -9.06 -13.91
N ASP A 115 -14.41 -8.08 -13.10
CA ASP A 115 -15.76 -7.54 -13.14
C ASP A 115 -15.90 -6.72 -14.42
N LYS A 116 -16.27 -7.44 -15.48
CA LYS A 116 -16.83 -6.92 -16.74
C LYS A 116 -15.81 -6.30 -17.71
N LEU A 117 -15.76 -6.89 -18.91
CA LEU A 117 -15.08 -6.33 -20.07
C LEU A 117 -16.06 -5.38 -20.76
N ILE A 118 -15.77 -4.08 -20.73
CA ILE A 118 -16.54 -3.06 -21.46
C ILE A 118 -15.74 -2.68 -22.70
N ASN A 119 -16.34 -2.84 -23.88
CA ASN A 119 -15.78 -2.43 -25.16
C ASN A 119 -16.77 -1.46 -25.83
N ASN A 120 -16.35 -0.22 -26.10
CA ASN A 120 -17.19 0.84 -26.70
C ASN A 120 -18.58 0.95 -26.04
N ASP A 121 -18.61 1.12 -24.71
CA ASP A 121 -19.82 1.21 -23.87
C ASP A 121 -20.76 -0.01 -23.89
N SER A 122 -20.40 -1.08 -24.61
CA SER A 122 -21.09 -2.37 -24.57
C SER A 122 -20.39 -3.34 -23.63
N LEU A 123 -21.19 -3.96 -22.75
CA LEU A 123 -20.73 -5.04 -21.89
C LEU A 123 -20.57 -6.29 -22.75
N VAL A 124 -19.33 -6.80 -22.85
CA VAL A 124 -19.08 -8.07 -23.55
C VAL A 124 -19.39 -9.19 -22.58
N THR A 125 -20.43 -9.95 -22.89
CA THR A 125 -20.91 -11.06 -22.05
C THR A 125 -20.51 -12.42 -22.59
N GLU A 126 -20.26 -12.53 -23.90
CA GLU A 126 -19.94 -13.81 -24.54
C GLU A 126 -18.64 -13.78 -25.35
N PRO A 127 -17.85 -14.88 -25.36
CA PRO A 127 -16.59 -14.93 -26.12
C PRO A 127 -16.78 -14.75 -27.64
N GLU A 128 -17.94 -15.11 -28.17
CA GLU A 128 -18.26 -15.05 -29.61
C GLU A 128 -18.40 -13.59 -30.10
N GLU A 129 -18.77 -12.66 -29.22
CA GLU A 129 -18.86 -11.23 -29.50
C GLU A 129 -17.47 -10.59 -29.76
N ILE A 130 -16.41 -11.27 -29.31
CA ILE A 130 -15.01 -10.87 -29.49
C ILE A 130 -14.47 -11.41 -30.83
N ALA A 131 -14.88 -12.62 -31.22
CA ALA A 131 -14.37 -13.31 -32.41
C ALA A 131 -15.02 -12.85 -33.72
N ASN A 132 -16.27 -12.34 -33.65
CA ASN A 132 -17.05 -11.92 -34.82
C ASN A 132 -16.99 -10.41 -35.12
N LYS A 133 -15.98 -9.69 -34.59
CA LYS A 133 -15.74 -8.26 -34.87
C LYS A 133 -14.32 -8.00 -35.35
#